data_AF-A0A143PKA4-F1
#
_entry.id   AF-A0A143PKA4-F1
#
_cell.length_a   1.000
_cell.length_b   1.000
_cell.length_c   1.000
_cell.angle_alpha   90.00
_cell.angle_beta   90.00
_cell.angle_gamma   90.00
#
_symmetry.space_group_name_H-M   'P 1'
#
loop_
_entity.id
_entity.type
_entity.pdbx_description
1 polymer ?
#
loop_
_entity_poly.entity_id
_entity_poly.type
_entity_poly.pdbx_seq_one_letter_code
_entity_poly.pdbx_strand_id
1 'polypeptide(L)'
;MTRVDWSRVLAVLIVATLERVLAEELIPRAARAGAAVYVSVGQHENEQLRDGLRRFADALRSAGAGGGPAWTSADLQDEDHSSTPQRSLHDALEARYQEYRFPFFENLSELDGAGGLQALEAHYRRASTRFGYDSPPPEARLVAVGRIFLTEGRHDDVVRLARAYAKPYPVMAERLVNQVGYDQLTRGQVPAALRTFKDNVDAFPHSPNAYDSLGDAHCRAGDTVSAIASYQQAARVAEASTPQHPRLATYQKKARTGCEPSSR
;
A
#
# COMPACT_ATOMS: atom_id res chain seq x y z
N MET A 1 -18.55 5.85 2.22
CA MET A 1 -18.58 4.66 1.35
C MET A 1 -18.61 5.14 -0.09
N THR A 2 -17.47 5.17 -0.77
CA THR A 2 -17.37 5.38 -2.21
C THR A 2 -18.07 4.20 -2.90
N ARG A 3 -19.14 4.46 -3.66
CA ARG A 3 -19.75 3.44 -4.52
C ARG A 3 -18.68 2.96 -5.49
N VAL A 4 -18.38 1.67 -5.49
CA VAL A 4 -17.63 1.05 -6.58
C VAL A 4 -18.48 1.23 -7.84
N ASP A 5 -17.94 1.97 -8.80
CA ASP A 5 -18.60 2.18 -10.07
C ASP A 5 -18.39 0.94 -10.95
N TRP A 6 -19.38 0.04 -10.91
CA TRP A 6 -19.41 -1.17 -11.72
C TRP A 6 -19.58 -0.88 -13.23
N SER A 7 -19.74 0.37 -13.68
CA SER A 7 -19.70 0.69 -15.12
C SER A 7 -18.31 0.52 -15.75
N ARG A 8 -17.26 0.35 -14.92
CA ARG A 8 -15.89 0.00 -15.32
C ARG A 8 -15.64 -1.52 -15.38
N VAL A 9 -16.69 -2.32 -15.24
CA VAL A 9 -16.62 -3.79 -15.27
C VAL A 9 -16.27 -4.27 -16.67
N LEU A 10 -15.27 -5.14 -16.68
CA LEU A 10 -14.77 -5.93 -17.79
C LEU A 10 -15.90 -6.36 -18.74
N ALA A 11 -15.87 -5.89 -19.98
CA ALA A 11 -16.65 -6.47 -21.06
C ALA A 11 -15.86 -7.66 -21.61
N VAL A 12 -16.28 -8.89 -21.28
CA VAL A 12 -15.80 -10.09 -21.96
C VAL A 12 -16.64 -10.25 -23.22
N LEU A 13 -16.07 -9.88 -24.36
CA LEU A 13 -16.71 -9.96 -25.66
C LEU A 13 -16.28 -11.25 -26.35
N ILE A 14 -17.17 -12.25 -26.32
CA ILE A 14 -17.05 -13.49 -27.10
C ILE A 14 -17.75 -13.22 -28.44
N VAL A 15 -17.01 -12.77 -29.45
CA VAL A 15 -17.58 -12.31 -30.72
C VAL A 15 -17.41 -13.38 -31.78
N ALA A 16 -18.51 -14.01 -32.20
CA ALA A 16 -18.53 -14.88 -33.37
C ALA A 16 -18.92 -14.14 -34.66
N THR A 17 -19.70 -13.06 -34.61
CA THR A 17 -20.14 -12.33 -35.81
C THR A 17 -20.78 -11.00 -35.41
N LEU A 18 -20.10 -9.87 -35.64
CA LEU A 18 -20.68 -8.49 -35.76
C LEU A 18 -19.54 -7.45 -35.91
N GLU A 19 -18.78 -7.53 -36.99
CA GLU A 19 -17.44 -6.90 -37.09
C GLU A 19 -17.43 -5.37 -37.19
N ARG A 20 -18.46 -4.73 -37.76
CA ARG A 20 -18.42 -3.28 -38.06
C ARG A 20 -18.98 -2.40 -36.94
N VAL A 21 -20.12 -2.79 -36.38
CA VAL A 21 -20.80 -2.05 -35.29
C VAL A 21 -19.98 -2.10 -34.00
N LEU A 22 -19.32 -3.22 -33.72
CA LEU A 22 -18.41 -3.37 -32.58
C LEU A 22 -17.20 -2.43 -32.68
N ALA A 23 -16.58 -2.33 -33.86
CA ALA A 23 -15.40 -1.50 -34.04
C ALA A 23 -15.71 0.01 -33.99
N GLU A 24 -16.79 0.44 -34.63
CA GLU A 24 -17.11 1.87 -34.79
C GLU A 24 -17.85 2.46 -33.57
N GLU A 25 -18.68 1.68 -32.87
CA GLU A 25 -19.45 2.20 -31.71
C GLU A 25 -18.92 1.73 -30.35
N LEU A 26 -18.58 0.43 -30.22
CA LEU A 26 -18.25 -0.14 -28.92
C LEU A 26 -16.81 0.19 -28.49
N ILE A 27 -15.84 0.22 -29.40
CA ILE A 27 -14.45 0.57 -29.05
C ILE A 27 -14.36 2.00 -28.48
N PRO A 28 -14.94 3.06 -29.11
CA PRO A 28 -14.90 4.40 -28.54
C PRO A 28 -15.69 4.52 -27.23
N ARG A 29 -16.80 3.79 -27.08
CA ARG A 29 -17.57 3.75 -25.82
C ARG A 29 -16.77 3.07 -24.70
N ALA A 30 -16.13 1.94 -24.99
CA ALA A 30 -15.26 1.21 -24.06
C ALA A 30 -14.06 2.06 -23.63
N ALA A 31 -13.43 2.77 -24.57
CA ALA A 31 -12.36 3.72 -24.28
C ALA A 31 -12.82 4.83 -23.32
N ARG A 32 -13.96 5.46 -23.60
CA ARG A 32 -14.56 6.49 -22.73
C ARG A 32 -14.92 5.97 -21.35
N ALA A 33 -15.33 4.70 -21.24
CA ALA A 33 -15.64 4.05 -19.98
C ALA A 33 -14.39 3.59 -19.19
N GLY A 34 -13.18 3.71 -19.76
CA GLY A 34 -11.96 3.18 -19.16
C GLY A 34 -11.93 1.64 -19.08
N ALA A 35 -12.71 0.99 -19.94
CA ALA A 35 -12.78 -0.45 -20.05
C ALA A 35 -11.50 -1.02 -20.70
N ALA A 36 -11.21 -2.28 -20.40
CA ALA A 36 -10.20 -3.06 -21.10
C ALA A 36 -10.90 -4.18 -21.87
N VAL A 37 -10.39 -4.50 -23.06
CA VAL A 37 -10.92 -5.55 -23.93
C VAL A 37 -9.97 -6.74 -23.88
N TYR A 38 -10.48 -7.90 -23.48
CA TYR A 38 -9.75 -9.17 -23.60
C TYR A 38 -10.46 -10.04 -24.61
N VAL A 39 -9.70 -10.56 -25.58
CA VAL A 39 -10.24 -11.44 -26.61
C VAL A 39 -9.39 -12.69 -26.76
N SER A 40 -10.04 -13.80 -27.08
CA SER A 40 -9.36 -15.09 -27.12
C SER A 40 -10.08 -16.05 -28.04
N VAL A 41 -9.34 -17.02 -28.54
CA VAL A 41 -9.87 -18.12 -29.36
C VAL A 41 -9.23 -19.43 -28.93
N GLY A 42 -10.02 -20.49 -28.90
CA GLY A 42 -9.53 -21.84 -28.66
C GLY A 42 -8.71 -22.38 -29.82
N GLN A 43 -7.86 -23.36 -29.53
CA GLN A 43 -7.08 -24.06 -30.54
C GLN A 43 -7.97 -24.88 -31.48
N HIS A 44 -9.00 -25.50 -30.91
CA HIS A 44 -9.89 -26.43 -31.62
C HIS A 44 -11.07 -25.74 -32.30
N GLU A 45 -11.04 -24.40 -32.38
CA GLU A 45 -12.06 -23.62 -33.07
C GLU A 45 -11.90 -23.66 -34.59
N ASN A 46 -13.02 -23.49 -35.30
CA ASN A 46 -13.01 -23.43 -36.75
C ASN A 46 -12.25 -22.19 -37.26
N GLU A 47 -11.75 -22.30 -38.50
CA GLU A 47 -10.94 -21.26 -39.14
C GLU A 47 -11.68 -19.92 -39.29
N GLN A 48 -12.98 -19.96 -39.56
CA GLN A 48 -13.81 -18.77 -39.71
C GLN A 48 -13.79 -17.88 -38.46
N LEU A 49 -13.88 -18.47 -37.27
CA LEU A 49 -13.86 -17.73 -36.00
C LEU A 49 -12.46 -17.20 -35.68
N ARG A 50 -11.43 -18.00 -35.94
CA ARG A 50 -10.04 -17.59 -35.78
C ARG A 50 -9.71 -16.38 -36.65
N ASP A 51 -10.20 -16.38 -37.89
CA ASP A 51 -10.04 -15.25 -38.80
C ASP A 51 -10.86 -14.03 -38.38
N GLY A 52 -12.08 -14.23 -37.85
CA GLY A 52 -12.89 -13.15 -37.27
C GLY A 52 -12.18 -12.45 -36.12
N LEU A 53 -11.58 -13.22 -35.20
CA LEU A 53 -10.80 -12.67 -34.10
C LEU A 53 -9.59 -11.86 -34.60
N ARG A 54 -8.84 -12.38 -35.59
CA ARG A 54 -7.69 -11.67 -36.17
C ARG A 54 -8.09 -10.30 -36.72
N ARG A 55 -9.19 -10.25 -37.49
CA ARG A 55 -9.75 -8.99 -38.01
C ARG A 55 -10.15 -8.03 -36.89
N PHE A 56 -10.78 -8.54 -35.83
CA PHE A 56 -11.15 -7.70 -34.68
C PHE A 56 -9.92 -7.16 -33.93
N ALA A 57 -8.89 -7.97 -33.74
CA ALA A 57 -7.63 -7.55 -33.14
C ALA A 57 -6.89 -6.50 -34.01
N ASP A 58 -6.96 -6.61 -35.35
CA ASP A 58 -6.45 -5.58 -36.26
C ASP A 58 -7.23 -4.25 -36.12
N ALA A 59 -8.55 -4.32 -35.95
CA ALA A 59 -9.39 -3.14 -35.71
C ALA A 59 -9.06 -2.47 -34.37
N LEU A 60 -8.89 -3.25 -33.30
CA LEU A 60 -8.45 -2.74 -31.99
C LEU A 60 -7.06 -2.09 -32.06
N ARG A 61 -6.11 -2.68 -32.79
CA ARG A 61 -4.79 -2.08 -33.02
C ARG A 61 -4.89 -0.74 -33.74
N SER A 62 -5.69 -0.70 -34.80
CA SER A 62 -5.90 0.51 -35.60
C SER A 62 -6.55 1.63 -34.78
N ALA A 63 -7.52 1.29 -33.92
CA ALA A 63 -8.18 2.25 -33.02
C ALA A 63 -7.29 2.66 -31.83
N GLY A 64 -6.46 1.76 -31.31
CA GLY A 64 -5.54 1.99 -30.19
C GLY A 64 -4.51 3.09 -30.48
N ALA A 65 -4.03 3.19 -31.73
CA ALA A 65 -3.14 4.28 -32.16
C ALA A 65 -3.76 5.69 -32.02
N GLY A 66 -5.09 5.79 -31.89
CA GLY A 66 -5.85 7.03 -31.67
C GLY A 66 -6.44 7.20 -30.27
N GLY A 67 -5.99 6.43 -29.26
CA GLY A 67 -6.53 6.50 -27.89
C GLY A 67 -7.66 5.50 -27.58
N GLY A 68 -7.67 4.35 -28.27
CA GLY A 68 -8.58 3.23 -27.97
C GLY A 68 -8.38 2.59 -26.58
N PRO A 69 -9.26 1.67 -26.16
CA PRO A 69 -9.15 0.99 -24.87
C PRO A 69 -7.89 0.12 -24.81
N ALA A 70 -7.39 -0.11 -23.60
CA ALA A 70 -6.37 -1.14 -23.39
C ALA A 70 -6.93 -2.50 -23.84
N TRP A 71 -6.16 -3.28 -24.59
CA TRP A 71 -6.62 -4.57 -25.09
C TRP A 71 -5.51 -5.62 -25.11
N THR A 72 -5.91 -6.88 -24.99
CA THR A 72 -5.04 -8.07 -25.04
C THR A 72 -5.74 -9.18 -25.82
N SER A 73 -4.99 -9.97 -26.58
CA SER A 73 -5.49 -11.18 -27.24
C SER A 73 -4.71 -12.43 -26.84
N ALA A 74 -5.38 -13.60 -26.80
CA ALA A 74 -4.73 -14.88 -26.55
C ALA A 74 -5.26 -16.03 -27.41
N ASP A 75 -4.35 -16.86 -27.93
CA ASP A 75 -4.66 -18.16 -28.52
C ASP A 75 -4.57 -19.24 -27.44
N LEU A 76 -5.73 -19.74 -26.99
CA LEU A 76 -5.80 -20.69 -25.89
C LEU A 76 -5.54 -22.12 -26.38
N GLN A 77 -4.51 -22.76 -25.84
CA GLN A 77 -4.10 -24.11 -26.21
C GLN A 77 -5.04 -25.15 -25.60
N ASP A 78 -5.39 -26.18 -26.39
CA ASP A 78 -6.27 -27.27 -25.96
C ASP A 78 -7.65 -26.82 -25.43
N GLU A 79 -8.17 -25.69 -25.93
CA GLU A 79 -9.50 -25.16 -25.58
C GLU A 79 -10.44 -25.18 -26.81
N ASP A 80 -11.75 -25.31 -26.55
CA ASP A 80 -12.84 -25.20 -27.54
C ASP A 80 -13.94 -24.22 -27.07
N HIS A 81 -14.99 -24.03 -27.88
CA HIS A 81 -16.11 -23.11 -27.57
C HIS A 81 -16.72 -23.29 -26.17
N SER A 82 -16.72 -24.52 -25.66
CA SER A 82 -17.37 -24.88 -24.40
C SER A 82 -16.56 -24.46 -23.17
N SER A 83 -15.24 -24.28 -23.34
CA SER A 83 -14.29 -24.03 -22.26
C SER A 83 -13.60 -22.65 -22.35
N THR A 84 -13.53 -22.08 -23.56
CA THR A 84 -12.96 -20.75 -23.80
C THR A 84 -13.62 -19.65 -22.96
N PRO A 85 -14.94 -19.58 -22.70
CA PRO A 85 -15.53 -18.48 -21.92
C PRO A 85 -14.94 -18.35 -20.51
N GLN A 86 -14.74 -19.47 -19.83
CA GLN A 86 -14.24 -19.53 -18.46
C GLN A 86 -12.76 -19.16 -18.41
N ARG A 87 -11.96 -19.72 -19.33
CA ARG A 87 -10.53 -19.43 -19.42
C ARG A 87 -10.27 -17.97 -19.79
N SER A 88 -11.07 -17.45 -20.73
CA SER A 88 -11.01 -16.06 -21.15
C SER A 88 -11.34 -15.11 -20.00
N LEU A 89 -12.39 -15.40 -19.21
CA LEU A 89 -12.73 -14.59 -18.05
C LEU A 89 -11.59 -14.58 -17.02
N HIS A 90 -11.02 -15.75 -16.71
CA HIS A 90 -9.88 -15.84 -15.80
C HIS A 90 -8.71 -14.98 -16.25
N ASP A 91 -8.22 -15.19 -17.48
CA ASP A 91 -7.03 -14.51 -17.98
C ASP A 91 -7.28 -13.00 -18.17
N ALA A 92 -8.51 -12.62 -18.54
CA ALA A 92 -8.93 -11.22 -18.62
C ALA A 92 -8.89 -10.53 -17.25
N LEU A 93 -9.35 -11.21 -16.20
CA LEU A 93 -9.26 -10.70 -14.83
C LEU A 93 -7.80 -10.56 -14.39
N GLU A 94 -6.95 -11.56 -14.67
CA GLU A 94 -5.53 -11.46 -14.34
C GLU A 94 -4.85 -10.28 -15.04
N ALA A 95 -5.09 -10.09 -16.35
CA ALA A 95 -4.52 -8.99 -17.11
C ALA A 95 -5.03 -7.62 -16.62
N ARG A 96 -6.31 -7.52 -16.27
CA ARG A 96 -6.93 -6.28 -15.78
C ARG A 96 -6.46 -5.90 -14.39
N TYR A 97 -6.32 -6.90 -13.50
CA TYR A 97 -6.03 -6.70 -12.09
C TYR A 97 -4.60 -7.13 -11.72
N GLN A 98 -3.67 -7.17 -12.66
CA GLN A 98 -2.26 -7.48 -12.37
C GLN A 98 -1.68 -6.58 -11.27
N GLU A 99 -2.10 -5.32 -11.17
CA GLU A 99 -1.66 -4.39 -10.12
C GLU A 99 -2.27 -4.68 -8.74
N TYR A 100 -3.24 -5.59 -8.62
CA TYR A 100 -3.70 -6.10 -7.32
C TYR A 100 -2.74 -7.15 -6.75
N ARG A 101 -1.79 -7.67 -7.54
CA ARG A 101 -0.71 -8.53 -7.03
C ARG A 101 0.25 -7.66 -6.22
N PHE A 102 -0.07 -7.51 -4.94
CA PHE A 102 0.71 -6.68 -4.03
C PHE A 102 2.10 -7.27 -3.83
N PRO A 103 3.19 -6.50 -4.06
CA PRO A 103 4.52 -6.98 -3.78
C PRO A 103 4.65 -7.29 -2.28
N PHE A 104 5.29 -8.41 -1.99
CA PHE A 104 5.61 -8.86 -0.64
C PHE A 104 7.12 -9.10 -0.59
N PHE A 105 7.73 -8.69 0.51
CA PHE A 105 9.15 -8.83 0.75
C PHE A 105 9.31 -9.40 2.15
N GLU A 106 10.12 -10.43 2.30
CA GLU A 106 10.42 -11.03 3.60
C GLU A 106 11.67 -10.43 4.23
N ASN A 107 12.57 -9.92 3.40
CA ASN A 107 13.89 -9.42 3.79
C ASN A 107 14.34 -8.25 2.91
N LEU A 108 15.47 -7.65 3.28
CA LEU A 108 15.99 -6.47 2.59
C LEU A 108 16.46 -6.78 1.16
N SER A 109 17.03 -7.96 0.93
CA SER A 109 17.52 -8.38 -0.39
C SER A 109 16.38 -8.43 -1.43
N GLU A 110 15.23 -9.00 -1.05
CA GLU A 110 14.04 -9.03 -1.91
C GLU A 110 13.49 -7.63 -2.19
N LEU A 111 13.42 -6.78 -1.15
CA LEU A 111 12.96 -5.40 -1.27
C LEU A 111 13.87 -4.60 -2.22
N ASP A 112 15.17 -4.62 -1.99
CA ASP A 112 16.15 -3.88 -2.80
C ASP A 112 16.25 -4.45 -4.22
N GLY A 113 16.20 -5.78 -4.38
CA GLY A 113 16.16 -6.46 -5.68
C GLY A 113 14.93 -6.11 -6.50
N ALA A 114 13.81 -5.76 -5.86
CA ALA A 114 12.62 -5.25 -6.52
C ALA A 114 12.64 -3.73 -6.77
N GLY A 115 13.70 -3.02 -6.39
CA GLY A 115 13.84 -1.56 -6.55
C GLY A 115 13.42 -0.74 -5.32
N GLY A 116 13.33 -1.38 -4.15
CA GLY A 116 13.13 -0.73 -2.86
C GLY A 116 11.76 -0.08 -2.68
N LEU A 117 11.68 0.85 -1.71
CA LEU A 117 10.46 1.62 -1.42
C LEU A 117 9.95 2.37 -2.65
N GLN A 118 10.85 2.84 -3.52
CA GLN A 118 10.48 3.57 -4.74
C GLN A 118 9.67 2.70 -5.71
N ALA A 119 10.06 1.42 -5.87
CA ALA A 119 9.32 0.50 -6.74
C ALA A 119 7.94 0.15 -6.15
N LEU A 120 7.84 -0.01 -4.83
CA LEU A 120 6.58 -0.17 -4.11
C LEU A 120 5.64 1.02 -4.36
N GLU A 121 6.15 2.24 -4.16
CA GLU A 121 5.41 3.48 -4.42
C GLU A 121 4.96 3.59 -5.88
N ALA A 122 5.84 3.24 -6.82
CA ALA A 122 5.53 3.25 -8.24
C ALA A 122 4.43 2.24 -8.59
N HIS A 123 4.43 1.06 -7.98
CA HIS A 123 3.37 0.05 -8.15
C HIS A 123 2.00 0.61 -7.75
N TYR A 124 1.89 1.19 -6.55
CA TYR A 124 0.62 1.74 -6.06
C TYR A 124 0.19 3.01 -6.80
N ARG A 125 1.14 3.81 -7.31
CA ARG A 125 0.85 4.94 -8.21
C ARG A 125 0.26 4.47 -9.54
N ARG A 126 0.79 3.39 -10.13
CA ARG A 126 0.23 2.78 -11.35
C ARG A 126 -1.17 2.24 -11.11
N ALA A 127 -1.39 1.54 -9.99
CA ALA A 127 -2.73 1.07 -9.61
C ALA A 127 -3.72 2.23 -9.48
N SER A 128 -3.34 3.28 -8.75
CA SER A 128 -4.18 4.47 -8.55
C SER A 128 -4.54 5.15 -9.86
N THR A 129 -3.56 5.28 -10.77
CA THR A 129 -3.77 5.87 -12.10
C THR A 129 -4.70 5.01 -12.95
N ARG A 130 -4.48 3.69 -12.98
CA ARG A 130 -5.25 2.74 -13.80
C ARG A 130 -6.71 2.69 -13.39
N PHE A 131 -6.99 2.72 -12.09
CA PHE A 131 -8.36 2.59 -11.58
C PHE A 131 -9.00 3.92 -11.19
N GLY A 132 -8.28 5.04 -11.32
CA GLY A 132 -8.82 6.39 -11.11
C GLY A 132 -9.31 6.66 -9.69
N TYR A 133 -8.70 6.02 -8.68
CA TYR A 133 -8.91 6.31 -7.27
C TYR A 133 -7.57 6.26 -6.53
N ASP A 134 -7.45 7.00 -5.43
CA ASP A 134 -6.23 6.97 -4.62
C ASP A 134 -6.12 5.63 -3.89
N SER A 135 -5.06 4.88 -4.20
CA SER A 135 -4.76 3.57 -3.65
C SER A 135 -3.33 3.57 -3.11
N PRO A 136 -3.06 4.25 -1.98
CA PRO A 136 -1.75 4.19 -1.35
C PRO A 136 -1.40 2.75 -0.95
N PRO A 137 -0.11 2.43 -0.74
CA PRO A 137 0.27 1.13 -0.19
C PRO A 137 -0.48 0.88 1.13
N PRO A 138 -1.14 -0.28 1.31
CA PRO A 138 -1.83 -0.61 2.54
C PRO A 138 -0.91 -0.52 3.76
N GLU A 139 -1.45 -0.08 4.91
CA GLU A 139 -0.69 0.05 6.17
C GLU A 139 0.13 -1.22 6.47
N ALA A 140 -0.46 -2.41 6.31
CA ALA A 140 0.23 -3.67 6.54
C ALA A 140 1.50 -3.85 5.70
N ARG A 141 1.53 -3.33 4.47
CA ARG A 141 2.70 -3.40 3.57
C ARG A 141 3.79 -2.43 4.04
N LEU A 142 3.39 -1.23 4.44
CA LEU A 142 4.31 -0.23 4.98
C LEU A 142 4.91 -0.70 6.32
N VAL A 143 4.12 -1.32 7.19
CA VAL A 143 4.61 -1.93 8.44
C VAL A 143 5.60 -3.07 8.16
N ALA A 144 5.33 -3.92 7.17
CA ALA A 144 6.25 -4.99 6.79
C ALA A 144 7.61 -4.44 6.31
N VAL A 145 7.59 -3.41 5.44
CA VAL A 145 8.81 -2.72 4.99
C VAL A 145 9.52 -2.02 6.14
N GLY A 146 8.78 -1.32 7.01
CA GLY A 146 9.33 -0.69 8.21
C GLY A 146 10.02 -1.69 9.13
N ARG A 147 9.46 -2.89 9.30
CA ARG A 147 10.08 -3.97 10.07
C ARG A 147 11.38 -4.46 9.43
N ILE A 148 11.41 -4.63 8.11
CA ILE A 148 12.63 -5.00 7.38
C ILE A 148 13.73 -3.95 7.65
N PHE A 149 13.41 -2.66 7.50
CA PHE A 149 14.38 -1.60 7.78
C PHE A 149 14.84 -1.57 9.24
N LEU A 150 13.94 -1.79 10.21
CA LEU A 150 14.29 -1.87 11.62
C LEU A 150 15.25 -3.02 11.93
N THR A 151 14.99 -4.23 11.41
CA THR A 151 15.85 -5.41 11.61
C THR A 151 17.27 -5.15 11.12
N GLU A 152 17.39 -4.46 9.97
CA GLU A 152 18.69 -4.11 9.37
C GLU A 152 19.32 -2.84 9.99
N GLY A 153 18.68 -2.22 10.99
CA GLY A 153 19.16 -0.98 11.61
C GLY A 153 19.11 0.25 10.70
N ARG A 154 18.34 0.20 9.60
CA ARG A 154 18.13 1.29 8.64
C ARG A 154 17.14 2.33 9.18
N HIS A 155 17.47 2.94 10.33
CA HIS A 155 16.62 3.87 11.07
C HIS A 155 16.13 5.06 10.23
N ASP A 156 17.01 5.67 9.45
CA ASP A 156 16.67 6.82 8.59
C ASP A 156 15.61 6.46 7.55
N ASP A 157 15.61 5.22 7.07
CA ASP A 157 14.64 4.76 6.08
C ASP A 157 13.28 4.49 6.71
N VAL A 158 13.24 4.01 7.96
CA VAL A 158 12.01 3.90 8.75
C VAL A 158 11.41 5.29 8.99
N VAL A 159 12.22 6.26 9.41
CA VAL A 159 11.74 7.64 9.66
C VAL A 159 11.26 8.30 8.36
N ARG A 160 11.96 8.08 7.25
CA ARG A 160 11.54 8.58 5.93
C ARG A 160 10.22 7.96 5.48
N LEU A 161 10.06 6.64 5.65
CA LEU A 161 8.81 5.93 5.38
C LEU A 161 7.67 6.48 6.24
N ALA A 162 7.88 6.59 7.56
CA ALA A 162 6.88 7.14 8.48
C ALA A 162 6.46 8.56 8.07
N ARG A 163 7.42 9.44 7.75
CA ARG A 163 7.14 10.82 7.31
C ARG A 163 6.33 10.88 6.03
N ALA A 164 6.67 10.05 5.03
CA ALA A 164 5.95 10.01 3.76
C ALA A 164 4.48 9.59 3.92
N TYR A 165 4.18 8.76 4.92
CA TYR A 165 2.87 8.17 5.15
C TYR A 165 2.16 8.65 6.42
N ALA A 166 2.65 9.70 7.08
CA ALA A 166 2.08 10.24 8.31
C ALA A 166 0.65 10.78 8.12
N LYS A 167 0.33 11.33 6.95
CA LYS A 167 -1.00 11.86 6.66
C LYS A 167 -2.07 10.75 6.51
N PRO A 168 -1.89 9.73 5.65
CA PRO A 168 -2.86 8.65 5.53
C PRO A 168 -2.85 7.70 6.74
N TYR A 169 -1.69 7.51 7.39
CA TYR A 169 -1.51 6.53 8.47
C TYR A 169 -0.74 7.14 9.67
N PRO A 170 -1.32 8.11 10.39
CA PRO A 170 -0.63 8.81 11.48
C PRO A 170 -0.21 7.90 12.63
N VAL A 171 -1.08 6.97 13.03
CA VAL A 171 -0.78 6.00 14.11
C VAL A 171 0.33 5.02 13.68
N MET A 172 0.37 4.64 12.40
CA MET A 172 1.46 3.80 11.88
C MET A 172 2.79 4.54 11.91
N ALA A 173 2.80 5.77 11.40
CA ALA A 173 4.00 6.58 11.30
C ALA A 173 4.59 6.86 12.68
N GLU A 174 3.77 7.28 13.64
CA GLU A 174 4.17 7.48 15.04
C GLU A 174 4.81 6.21 15.63
N ARG A 175 4.16 5.07 15.43
CA ARG A 175 4.62 3.77 15.94
C ARG A 175 5.95 3.33 15.33
N LEU A 176 6.15 3.55 14.04
CA LEU A 176 7.40 3.20 13.34
C LEU A 176 8.57 4.05 13.87
N VAL A 177 8.37 5.37 14.03
CA VAL A 177 9.40 6.25 14.62
C VAL A 177 9.66 5.85 16.09
N ASN A 178 8.62 5.50 16.83
CA ASN A 178 8.73 5.01 18.20
C ASN A 178 9.60 3.75 18.30
N GLN A 179 9.42 2.80 17.37
CA GLN A 179 10.23 1.59 17.29
C GLN A 179 11.71 1.87 17.02
N VAL A 180 12.02 2.86 16.18
CA VAL A 180 13.41 3.32 15.97
C VAL A 180 14.02 3.78 17.29
N GLY A 181 13.31 4.62 18.05
CA GLY A 181 13.81 5.13 19.33
C GLY A 181 14.07 4.01 20.34
N TYR A 182 13.20 3.00 20.44
CA TYR A 182 13.42 1.86 21.34
C TYR A 182 14.53 0.91 20.87
N ASP A 183 14.71 0.71 19.56
CA ASP A 183 15.85 -0.04 19.04
C ASP A 183 17.17 0.69 19.36
N GLN A 184 17.20 2.02 19.21
CA GLN A 184 18.35 2.86 19.61
C GLN A 184 18.64 2.75 21.11
N LEU A 185 17.62 2.81 21.98
CA LEU A 185 17.80 2.60 23.43
C LEU A 185 18.36 1.21 23.75
N THR A 186 17.86 0.17 23.07
CA THR A 186 18.32 -1.22 23.24
C THR A 186 19.78 -1.37 22.85
N ARG A 187 20.23 -0.62 21.83
CA ARG A 187 21.63 -0.56 21.39
C ARG A 187 22.50 0.41 22.21
N GLY A 188 21.97 1.01 23.29
CA GLY A 188 22.69 1.97 24.12
C GLY A 188 22.92 3.33 23.47
N GLN A 189 22.29 3.60 22.31
CA GLN A 189 22.41 4.85 21.56
C GLN A 189 21.49 5.94 22.13
N VAL A 190 21.62 6.21 23.43
CA VAL A 190 20.71 7.11 24.17
C VAL A 190 20.58 8.51 23.55
N PRO A 191 21.67 9.18 23.11
CA PRO A 191 21.54 10.49 22.46
C PRO A 191 20.76 10.45 21.13
N ALA A 192 20.84 9.35 20.39
CA ALA A 192 20.07 9.17 19.15
C ALA A 192 18.59 8.95 19.46
N ALA A 193 18.29 8.09 20.44
CA ALA A 193 16.92 7.83 20.89
C ALA A 193 16.22 9.11 21.36
N LEU A 194 16.90 9.95 22.15
CA LEU A 194 16.36 11.24 22.59
C LEU A 194 15.97 12.14 21.40
N ARG A 195 16.81 12.20 20.36
CA ARG A 195 16.48 12.95 19.13
C ARG A 195 15.28 12.35 18.42
N THR A 196 15.28 11.03 18.21
CA THR A 196 14.18 10.32 17.54
C THR A 196 12.84 10.51 18.25
N PHE A 197 12.79 10.34 19.57
CA PHE A 197 11.54 10.52 20.32
C PHE A 197 11.10 11.98 20.38
N LYS A 198 12.04 12.94 20.41
CA LYS A 198 11.70 14.36 20.30
C LYS A 198 11.07 14.67 18.95
N ASP A 199 11.68 14.20 17.85
CA ASP A 199 11.12 14.37 16.51
C ASP A 199 9.73 13.69 16.40
N ASN A 200 9.53 12.57 17.10
CA ASN A 200 8.23 11.90 17.16
C ASN A 200 7.17 12.75 17.88
N VAL A 201 7.53 13.38 19.00
CA VAL A 201 6.67 14.33 19.72
C VAL A 201 6.32 15.54 18.84
N ASP A 202 7.31 16.09 18.14
CA ASP A 202 7.12 17.26 17.27
C ASP A 202 6.18 16.92 16.09
N ALA A 203 6.28 15.71 15.54
CA ALA A 203 5.41 15.24 14.46
C ALA A 203 4.01 14.82 14.93
N PHE A 204 3.89 14.28 16.15
CA PHE A 204 2.64 13.74 16.71
C PHE A 204 2.35 14.31 18.11
N PRO A 205 2.10 15.64 18.23
CA PRO A 205 1.96 16.32 19.52
C PRO A 205 0.72 15.93 20.32
N HIS A 206 -0.19 15.15 19.72
CA HIS A 206 -1.38 14.59 20.36
C HIS A 206 -1.26 13.08 20.67
N SER A 207 -0.08 12.48 20.44
CA SER A 207 0.19 11.09 20.85
C SER A 207 0.69 11.08 22.29
N PRO A 208 -0.08 10.54 23.27
CA PRO A 208 0.45 10.37 24.62
C PRO A 208 1.60 9.35 24.65
N ASN A 209 1.62 8.41 23.70
CA ASN A 209 2.69 7.43 23.57
C ASN A 209 4.03 8.08 23.17
N ALA A 210 4.03 9.09 22.30
CA ALA A 210 5.25 9.78 21.91
C ALA A 210 5.93 10.47 23.11
N TYR A 211 5.15 11.13 23.98
CA TYR A 211 5.67 11.72 25.21
C TYR A 211 6.11 10.67 26.23
N ASP A 212 5.38 9.57 26.37
CA ASP A 212 5.76 8.46 27.26
C ASP A 212 7.14 7.90 26.86
N SER A 213 7.36 7.67 25.58
CA SER A 213 8.61 7.12 25.08
C SER A 213 9.77 8.12 25.13
N LEU A 214 9.51 9.43 24.95
CA LEU A 214 10.51 10.46 25.25
C LEU A 214 10.92 10.47 26.74
N GLY A 215 9.95 10.26 27.64
CA GLY A 215 10.22 10.10 29.07
C GLY A 215 11.10 8.90 29.38
N ASP A 216 10.86 7.75 28.71
CA ASP A 216 11.70 6.56 28.84
C ASP A 216 13.15 6.84 28.42
N ALA A 217 13.34 7.57 27.33
CA ALA A 217 14.68 7.95 26.86
C ALA A 217 15.40 8.90 27.82
N HIS A 218 14.69 9.88 28.40
CA HIS A 218 15.25 10.73 29.45
C HIS A 218 15.67 9.92 30.68
N CYS A 219 14.88 8.91 31.07
CA CYS A 219 15.27 8.00 32.15
C CYS A 219 16.54 7.22 31.82
N ARG A 220 16.66 6.71 30.58
CA ARG A 220 17.90 6.05 30.13
C ARG A 220 19.10 6.98 30.08
N ALA A 221 18.88 8.29 29.93
CA ALA A 221 19.91 9.32 30.00
C ALA A 221 20.26 9.76 31.44
N GLY A 222 19.54 9.27 32.46
CA GLY A 222 19.68 9.71 33.85
C GLY A 222 19.02 11.06 34.16
N ASP A 223 18.24 11.61 33.23
CA ASP A 223 17.53 12.88 33.39
C ASP A 223 16.10 12.66 33.91
N THR A 224 16.00 12.35 35.20
CA THR A 224 14.72 12.07 35.86
C THR A 224 13.76 13.27 35.80
N VAL A 225 14.28 14.49 35.81
CA VAL A 225 13.46 15.72 35.80
C VAL A 225 12.72 15.83 34.46
N SER A 226 13.43 15.72 33.34
CA SER A 226 12.81 15.77 32.01
C SER A 226 11.93 14.55 31.73
N ALA A 227 12.25 13.39 32.31
CA ALA A 227 11.41 12.21 32.21
C ALA A 227 10.03 12.44 32.86
N ILE A 228 10.01 12.97 34.09
CA ILE A 228 8.76 13.33 34.80
C ILE A 228 7.96 14.34 33.99
N ALA A 229 8.60 15.38 33.45
CA ALA A 229 7.93 16.38 32.63
C ALA A 229 7.27 15.76 31.38
N SER A 230 7.97 14.84 30.72
CA SER A 230 7.45 14.09 29.57
C SER A 230 6.24 13.22 29.95
N TYR A 231 6.31 12.47 31.05
CA TYR A 231 5.17 11.65 31.53
C TYR A 231 3.97 12.48 31.95
N GLN A 232 4.18 13.64 32.56
CA GLN A 232 3.09 14.57 32.86
C GLN A 232 2.40 15.04 31.57
N GLN A 233 3.16 15.30 30.51
CA GLN A 233 2.59 15.65 29.21
C GLN A 233 1.84 14.49 28.58
N ALA A 234 2.37 13.26 28.66
CA ALA A 234 1.66 12.05 28.23
C ALA A 234 0.30 11.90 28.93
N ALA A 235 0.26 12.10 30.26
CA ALA A 235 -0.98 12.05 31.03
C ALA A 235 -1.97 13.15 30.61
N ARG A 236 -1.52 14.40 30.47
CA ARG A 236 -2.36 15.52 30.01
C ARG A 236 -2.96 15.27 28.63
N VAL A 237 -2.15 14.79 27.69
CA VAL A 237 -2.62 14.49 26.32
C VAL A 237 -3.61 13.33 26.32
N ALA A 238 -3.35 12.27 27.11
CA ALA A 238 -4.27 11.15 27.24
C ALA A 238 -5.62 11.55 27.87
N GLU A 239 -5.61 12.37 28.92
CA GLU A 239 -6.82 12.94 29.55
C GLU A 239 -7.64 13.76 28.56
N ALA A 240 -6.97 14.62 27.79
CA ALA A 240 -7.61 15.47 26.80
C ALA A 240 -8.18 14.68 25.61
N SER A 241 -7.54 13.58 25.20
CA SER A 241 -8.03 12.75 24.09
C SER A 241 -9.22 11.89 24.49
N THR A 242 -9.14 11.23 25.65
CA THR A 242 -10.20 10.34 26.16
C THR A 242 -10.03 10.17 27.67
N PRO A 243 -10.96 10.68 28.51
CA PRO A 243 -10.83 10.58 29.96
C PRO A 243 -10.69 9.14 30.51
N GLN A 244 -11.11 8.12 29.75
CA GLN A 244 -10.91 6.69 30.06
C GLN A 244 -9.77 6.05 29.24
N HIS A 245 -8.74 6.81 28.84
CA HIS A 245 -7.62 6.28 28.09
C HIS A 245 -6.95 5.12 28.86
N PRO A 246 -6.76 3.93 28.25
CA PRO A 246 -6.40 2.70 28.97
C PRO A 246 -5.03 2.77 29.68
N ARG A 247 -4.11 3.61 29.18
CA ARG A 247 -2.78 3.81 29.78
C ARG A 247 -2.66 5.04 30.67
N LEU A 248 -3.74 5.80 30.91
CA LEU A 248 -3.68 7.05 31.67
C LEU A 248 -3.10 6.85 33.08
N ALA A 249 -3.59 5.84 33.82
CA ALA A 249 -3.08 5.53 35.16
C ALA A 249 -1.57 5.21 35.15
N THR A 250 -1.08 4.56 34.09
CA THR A 250 0.35 4.28 33.89
C THR A 250 1.14 5.58 33.72
N TYR A 251 0.69 6.50 32.86
CA TYR A 251 1.37 7.78 32.67
C TYR A 251 1.40 8.61 33.95
N GLN A 252 0.28 8.68 34.68
CA GLN A 252 0.19 9.37 35.96
C GLN A 252 1.09 8.74 37.03
N LYS A 253 1.23 7.41 37.06
CA LYS A 253 2.18 6.72 37.95
C LYS A 253 3.61 7.15 37.63
N LYS A 254 4.03 7.02 36.37
CA LYS A 254 5.38 7.41 35.92
C LYS A 254 5.68 8.89 36.17
N ALA A 255 4.69 9.77 36.02
CA ALA A 255 4.79 11.19 36.35
C ALA A 255 5.01 11.47 37.85
N ARG A 256 4.57 10.58 38.75
CA ARG A 256 4.81 10.70 40.20
C ARG A 256 6.13 10.06 40.63
N THR A 257 6.47 8.92 40.05
CA THR A 257 7.63 8.11 40.49
C THR A 257 8.91 8.42 39.72
N GLY A 258 8.82 9.06 38.55
CA GLY A 258 9.95 9.26 37.65
C GLY A 258 10.46 7.95 37.07
N CYS A 259 11.78 7.77 37.07
CA CYS A 259 12.42 6.61 36.49
C CYS A 259 12.33 5.40 37.43
N GLU A 260 11.75 4.30 36.95
CA GLU A 260 11.79 3.04 37.70
C GLU A 260 13.25 2.53 37.76
N PRO A 261 13.72 2.02 38.92
CA PRO A 261 15.06 1.45 39.00
C PRO A 261 15.14 0.27 38.03
N SER A 262 16.08 0.30 37.08
CA SER A 262 16.26 -0.78 36.12
C SER A 262 16.50 -2.09 36.88
N SER A 263 15.66 -3.10 36.64
CA SER A 263 16.01 -4.49 36.95
C SER A 263 17.30 -4.79 36.19
N ARG A 264 18.40 -4.89 36.95
CA ARG A 264 19.73 -5.24 36.44
C ARG A 264 19.70 -6.61 35.77
#